data_AF-A0A850I404-F1
#
_entry.id   AF-A0A850I404-F1
#
_cell.length_a   1.000
_cell.length_b   1.000
_cell.length_c   1.000
_cell.angle_alpha   90.00
_cell.angle_beta   90.00
_cell.angle_gamma   90.00
#
_symmetry.space_group_name_H-M   'P 1'
#
loop_
_entity.id
_entity.type
_entity.pdbx_description
1 polymer ?
#
loop_
_entity_poly.entity_id
_entity_poly.type
_entity_poly.pdbx_seq_one_letter_code
_entity_poly.pdbx_strand_id
1 'polypeptide(L)'
;MGMRQVPDDLFFTLAAMKHGGTSRMSARAVVDVPRYIEMAREFHRICAARPFLNHCIVARDVGARAFEISIDQLLARSREGDQTETRQKIMAFACVVTGASFRQVGATFERDHSAVSYACDKYADYIRTAIERA
;
A
#
# COMPACT_ATOMS: atom_id res chain seq x y z
N MET A 1 40.87 -9.73 15.39
CA MET A 1 39.72 -10.40 14.73
C MET A 1 38.49 -10.09 15.56
N GLY A 2 37.56 -9.31 15.02
CA GLY A 2 36.41 -8.81 15.78
C GLY A 2 35.61 -7.83 14.92
N MET A 3 34.89 -8.36 13.92
CA MET A 3 33.97 -7.59 13.09
C MET A 3 32.76 -7.21 13.95
N ARG A 4 32.62 -5.90 14.23
CA ARG A 4 31.44 -5.32 14.87
C ARG A 4 30.31 -5.35 13.84
N GLN A 5 29.30 -6.19 14.05
CA GLN A 5 28.06 -6.17 13.28
C GLN A 5 27.38 -4.82 13.48
N VAL A 6 27.08 -4.17 12.35
CA VAL A 6 26.29 -2.94 12.28
C VAL A 6 24.81 -3.38 12.20
N PRO A 7 23.88 -2.83 12.98
CA PRO A 7 22.47 -3.19 12.87
C PRO A 7 21.90 -2.67 11.54
N ASP A 8 21.24 -3.54 10.77
CA ASP A 8 20.58 -3.26 9.49
C ASP A 8 19.40 -2.26 9.60
N ASP A 9 19.06 -1.85 10.82
CA ASP A 9 17.87 -1.07 11.14
C ASP A 9 18.02 0.44 10.84
N LEU A 10 19.24 0.92 10.60
CA LEU A 10 19.50 2.35 10.36
C LEU A 10 19.41 2.78 8.88
N PHE A 11 19.43 1.84 7.93
CA PHE A 11 19.37 2.16 6.50
C PHE A 11 17.95 2.43 6.00
N PHE A 12 16.93 1.91 6.67
CA PHE A 12 15.53 2.11 6.26
C PHE A 12 14.99 3.50 6.63
N THR A 13 15.57 4.17 7.62
CA THR A 13 15.02 5.44 8.16
C THR A 13 15.50 6.68 7.39
N LEU A 14 16.55 6.58 6.57
CA LEU A 14 17.17 7.74 5.89
C LEU A 14 16.83 7.89 4.41
N ALA A 15 16.24 6.88 3.76
CA ALA A 15 15.87 6.96 2.35
C ALA A 15 14.52 7.65 2.08
N ALA A 16 13.73 7.95 3.12
CA ALA A 16 12.38 8.50 2.99
C ALA A 16 12.31 10.04 2.80
N MET A 17 13.44 10.76 2.82
CA MET A 17 13.43 12.23 2.85
C MET A 17 13.84 12.91 1.54
N LYS A 18 13.59 12.30 0.37
CA LYS A 18 14.06 12.89 -0.90
C LYS A 18 13.08 12.89 -2.06
N HIS A 19 11.81 13.26 -1.84
CA HIS A 19 11.05 14.02 -2.85
C HIS A 19 10.07 14.97 -2.16
N GLY A 20 10.46 16.25 -2.11
CA GLY A 20 9.57 17.37 -1.79
C GLY A 20 8.56 17.56 -2.93
N GLY A 21 7.51 16.75 -2.92
CA GLY A 21 6.28 17.02 -3.65
C GLY A 21 5.29 17.63 -2.67
N THR A 22 5.04 18.93 -2.81
CA THR A 22 3.91 19.60 -2.16
C THR A 22 2.60 19.03 -2.73
N SER A 23 2.20 17.85 -2.26
CA SER A 23 0.93 17.24 -2.60
C SER A 23 -0.18 18.01 -1.90
N ARG A 24 -0.65 19.05 -2.59
CA ARG A 24 -2.03 19.53 -2.41
C ARG A 24 -2.91 18.30 -2.43
N MET A 25 -3.51 17.99 -1.28
CA MET A 25 -4.42 16.86 -1.12
C MET A 25 -5.38 16.81 -2.30
N SER A 26 -5.35 15.71 -3.06
CA SER A 26 -6.45 15.44 -3.99
C SER A 26 -7.71 15.29 -3.14
N ALA A 27 -8.71 16.14 -3.36
CA ALA A 27 -9.99 16.08 -2.66
C ALA A 27 -10.63 14.67 -2.73
N ARG A 28 -10.30 13.89 -3.77
CA ARG A 28 -10.71 12.48 -3.94
C ARG A 28 -10.08 11.50 -2.96
N ALA A 29 -8.88 11.78 -2.42
CA ALA A 29 -8.28 10.90 -1.42
C ALA A 29 -9.07 10.96 -0.10
N VAL A 30 -9.54 12.16 0.30
CA VAL A 30 -10.34 12.40 1.52
C VAL A 30 -11.64 11.58 1.56
N VAL A 31 -12.24 11.34 0.40
CA VAL A 31 -13.49 10.56 0.29
C VAL A 31 -13.29 9.10 0.72
N ASP A 32 -12.07 8.58 0.60
CA ASP A 32 -11.79 7.17 0.85
C ASP A 32 -11.33 6.87 2.30
N VAL A 33 -11.26 7.87 3.21
CA VAL A 33 -10.91 7.62 4.65
C VAL A 33 -11.68 6.43 5.22
N PRO A 34 -13.03 6.38 5.14
CA PRO A 34 -13.79 5.31 5.79
C PRO A 34 -13.42 3.93 5.21
N ARG A 35 -13.15 3.87 3.90
CA ARG A 35 -12.70 2.64 3.23
C ARG A 35 -11.36 2.18 3.77
N TYR A 36 -10.36 3.07 3.88
CA TYR A 36 -9.04 2.67 4.40
C TYR A 36 -9.10 2.16 5.83
N ILE A 37 -9.95 2.75 6.67
CA ILE A 37 -10.17 2.30 8.05
C ILE A 37 -10.78 0.89 8.07
N GLU A 38 -11.85 0.68 7.32
CA GLU A 38 -12.49 -0.63 7.22
C GLU A 38 -11.53 -1.69 6.68
N MET A 39 -10.80 -1.35 5.60
CA MET A 39 -9.78 -2.21 5.01
C MET A 39 -8.70 -2.61 6.04
N ALA A 40 -8.20 -1.66 6.84
CA ALA A 40 -7.20 -1.95 7.86
C ALA A 40 -7.74 -2.91 8.94
N ARG A 41 -8.95 -2.64 9.45
CA ARG A 41 -9.60 -3.50 10.44
C ARG A 41 -9.81 -4.92 9.90
N GLU A 42 -10.29 -5.02 8.68
CA GLU A 42 -10.51 -6.29 7.98
C GLU A 42 -9.20 -7.05 7.77
N PHE A 43 -8.17 -6.37 7.28
CA PHE A 43 -6.82 -6.91 7.10
C PHE A 43 -6.25 -7.45 8.42
N HIS A 44 -6.27 -6.66 9.49
CA HIS A 44 -5.74 -7.08 10.79
C HIS A 44 -6.50 -8.28 11.35
N ARG A 45 -7.83 -8.31 11.22
CA ARG A 45 -8.64 -9.45 11.65
C ARG A 45 -8.28 -10.73 10.90
N ILE A 46 -8.09 -10.67 9.57
CA ILE A 46 -7.69 -11.84 8.78
C ILE A 46 -6.28 -12.30 9.15
N CYS A 47 -5.31 -11.38 9.22
CA CYS A 47 -3.92 -11.73 9.51
C CYS A 47 -3.74 -12.28 10.93
N ALA A 48 -4.50 -11.75 11.91
CA ALA A 48 -4.51 -12.29 13.27
C ALA A 48 -5.07 -13.72 13.32
N ALA A 49 -6.12 -14.01 12.54
CA ALA A 49 -6.71 -15.35 12.47
C ALA A 49 -5.89 -16.34 11.64
N ARG A 50 -5.09 -15.85 10.67
CA ARG A 50 -4.38 -16.67 9.67
C ARG A 50 -2.99 -16.09 9.36
N PRO A 51 -2.04 -16.17 10.30
CA PRO A 51 -0.74 -15.49 10.20
C PRO A 51 0.20 -16.04 9.12
N PHE A 52 -0.09 -17.23 8.59
CA PHE A 52 0.70 -17.89 7.54
C PHE A 52 0.27 -17.49 6.12
N LEU A 53 -0.77 -16.67 5.96
CA LEU A 53 -1.19 -16.19 4.65
C LEU A 53 -0.24 -15.13 4.11
N ASN A 54 -0.17 -15.03 2.78
CA ASN A 54 0.52 -13.93 2.14
C ASN A 54 -0.24 -12.62 2.40
N HIS A 55 0.30 -11.77 3.28
CA HIS A 55 -0.33 -10.52 3.68
C HIS A 55 -0.53 -9.53 2.51
N CYS A 56 0.31 -9.55 1.48
CA CYS A 56 0.10 -8.71 0.30
C CYS A 56 -1.15 -9.15 -0.47
N ILE A 57 -1.39 -10.46 -0.60
CA ILE A 57 -2.62 -10.99 -1.21
C ILE A 57 -3.84 -10.61 -0.37
N VAL A 58 -3.77 -10.74 0.95
CA VAL A 58 -4.86 -10.34 1.85
C VAL A 58 -5.18 -8.85 1.68
N ALA A 59 -4.15 -7.98 1.67
CA ALA A 59 -4.34 -6.54 1.49
C ALA A 59 -4.96 -6.20 0.12
N ARG A 60 -4.54 -6.88 -0.95
CA ARG A 60 -5.14 -6.75 -2.28
C ARG A 60 -6.62 -7.12 -2.26
N ASP A 61 -6.95 -8.27 -1.71
CA ASP A 61 -8.31 -8.81 -1.75
C ASP A 61 -9.28 -7.97 -0.89
N VAL A 62 -8.82 -7.49 0.26
CA VAL A 62 -9.56 -6.53 1.09
C VAL A 62 -9.79 -5.21 0.37
N GLY A 63 -8.76 -4.68 -0.31
CA GLY A 63 -8.89 -3.46 -1.10
C GLY A 63 -9.84 -3.62 -2.28
N ALA A 64 -9.77 -4.73 -3.01
CA ALA A 64 -10.67 -5.01 -4.12
C ALA A 64 -12.15 -5.00 -3.68
N ARG A 65 -12.45 -5.61 -2.53
CA ARG A 65 -13.79 -5.58 -1.93
C ARG A 65 -14.24 -4.17 -1.53
N ALA A 66 -13.39 -3.41 -0.84
CA ALA A 66 -13.73 -2.07 -0.36
C ALA A 66 -13.96 -1.04 -1.49
N PHE A 67 -13.31 -1.24 -2.63
CA PHE A 67 -13.50 -0.43 -3.83
C PHE A 67 -14.48 -1.04 -4.85
N GLU A 68 -15.13 -2.14 -4.51
CA GLU A 68 -16.15 -2.81 -5.34
C GLU A 68 -15.64 -3.16 -6.76
N ILE A 69 -14.37 -3.57 -6.86
CA ILE A 69 -13.77 -4.01 -8.11
C ILE A 69 -13.36 -5.49 -8.04
N SER A 70 -13.46 -6.18 -9.17
CA SER A 70 -12.94 -7.55 -9.29
C SER A 70 -11.41 -7.57 -9.30
N ILE A 71 -10.82 -8.69 -8.89
CA ILE A 71 -9.37 -8.90 -8.99
C ILE A 71 -8.91 -8.82 -10.45
N ASP A 72 -9.68 -9.36 -11.39
CA ASP A 72 -9.35 -9.28 -12.82
C ASP A 72 -9.26 -7.83 -13.31
N GLN A 73 -10.20 -6.95 -12.91
CA GLN A 73 -10.12 -5.51 -13.20
C GLN A 73 -8.92 -4.85 -12.51
N LEU A 74 -8.63 -5.25 -11.27
CA LEU A 74 -7.50 -4.75 -10.49
C LEU A 74 -6.14 -5.17 -11.06
N LEU A 75 -6.05 -6.28 -11.80
CA LEU A 75 -4.84 -6.75 -12.46
C LEU A 75 -4.78 -6.36 -13.94
N ALA A 76 -5.91 -6.06 -14.56
CA ALA A 76 -6.02 -5.67 -15.96
C ALA A 76 -5.13 -4.46 -16.30
N ARG A 77 -4.44 -4.51 -17.45
CA ARG A 77 -3.55 -3.42 -17.92
C ARG A 77 -4.30 -2.17 -18.42
N SER A 78 -5.62 -2.09 -18.22
CA SER A 78 -6.41 -0.92 -18.59
C SER A 78 -5.85 0.34 -17.94
N ARG A 79 -5.75 1.41 -18.75
CA ARG A 79 -5.28 2.74 -18.33
C ARG A 79 -6.45 3.71 -18.12
N GLU A 80 -7.67 3.20 -18.01
CA GLU A 80 -8.80 4.01 -17.56
C GLU A 80 -8.45 4.69 -16.24
N GLY A 81 -8.72 6.01 -16.16
CA GLY A 81 -8.24 6.86 -15.07
C GLY A 81 -8.70 6.35 -13.70
N ASP A 82 -9.98 6.03 -13.56
CA ASP A 82 -10.57 5.61 -12.29
C ASP A 82 -10.05 4.22 -11.83
N GLN A 83 -9.88 3.28 -12.76
CA GLN A 83 -9.30 1.96 -12.45
C GLN A 83 -7.82 2.06 -12.06
N THR A 84 -7.07 2.94 -12.75
CA THR A 84 -5.66 3.20 -12.45
C THR A 84 -5.50 3.84 -11.09
N GLU A 85 -6.33 4.82 -10.77
CA GLU A 85 -6.33 5.49 -9.46
C GLU A 85 -6.63 4.50 -8.33
N THR A 86 -7.68 3.70 -8.50
CA THR A 86 -8.09 2.69 -7.51
C THR A 86 -6.97 1.66 -7.28
N ARG A 87 -6.34 1.18 -8.35
CA ARG A 87 -5.20 0.26 -8.25
C ARG A 87 -4.03 0.87 -7.48
N GLN A 88 -3.71 2.14 -7.74
CA GLN A 88 -2.64 2.86 -7.02
C GLN A 88 -2.97 2.99 -5.53
N LYS A 89 -4.20 3.35 -5.17
CA LYS A 89 -4.65 3.43 -3.77
C LYS A 89 -4.47 2.09 -3.04
N ILE A 90 -4.88 0.99 -3.66
CA ILE A 90 -4.77 -0.34 -3.06
C ILE A 90 -3.31 -0.82 -2.97
N MET A 91 -2.46 -0.52 -3.97
CA MET A 91 -1.02 -0.82 -3.89
C MET A 91 -0.34 -0.07 -2.73
N ALA A 92 -0.64 1.23 -2.58
CA ALA A 92 -0.11 2.04 -1.48
C ALA A 92 -0.61 1.53 -0.12
N PHE A 93 -1.90 1.17 -0.01
CA PHE A 93 -2.45 0.56 1.18
C PHE A 93 -1.69 -0.73 1.55
N ALA A 94 -1.46 -1.62 0.57
CA ALA A 94 -0.71 -2.85 0.80
C ALA A 94 0.69 -2.58 1.34
N CYS A 95 1.42 -1.61 0.77
CA CYS A 95 2.72 -1.20 1.30
C CYS A 95 2.63 -0.70 2.76
N VAL A 96 1.63 0.13 3.07
CA VAL A 96 1.46 0.70 4.41
C VAL A 96 1.15 -0.37 5.45
N VAL A 97 0.21 -1.28 5.19
CA VAL A 97 -0.24 -2.25 6.21
C VAL A 97 0.65 -3.48 6.33
N THR A 98 1.37 -3.86 5.26
CA THR A 98 2.24 -5.04 5.30
C THR A 98 3.72 -4.72 5.51
N GLY A 99 4.15 -3.48 5.26
CA GLY A 99 5.57 -3.10 5.25
C GLY A 99 6.40 -3.83 4.18
N ALA A 100 5.75 -4.43 3.17
CA ALA A 100 6.43 -5.23 2.15
C ALA A 100 7.17 -4.33 1.15
N SER A 101 8.24 -4.88 0.57
CA SER A 101 9.00 -4.18 -0.47
C SER A 101 8.15 -3.92 -1.72
N PHE A 102 8.47 -2.87 -2.48
CA PHE A 102 7.77 -2.53 -3.72
C PHE A 102 7.80 -3.67 -4.75
N ARG A 103 8.82 -4.53 -4.72
CA ARG A 103 8.88 -5.71 -5.59
C ARG A 103 7.85 -6.78 -5.18
N GLN A 104 7.69 -7.05 -3.90
CA GLN A 104 6.70 -8.03 -3.40
C GLN A 104 5.28 -7.56 -3.66
N VAL A 105 4.99 -6.28 -3.40
CA VAL A 105 3.70 -5.69 -3.74
C VAL A 105 3.51 -5.70 -5.26
N GLY A 106 4.50 -5.25 -6.05
CA GLY A 106 4.42 -5.25 -7.50
C GLY A 106 4.09 -6.63 -8.09
N ALA A 107 4.73 -7.69 -7.60
CA ALA A 107 4.42 -9.07 -7.99
C ALA A 107 2.97 -9.47 -7.70
N THR A 108 2.39 -9.00 -6.59
CA THR A 108 1.00 -9.28 -6.20
C THR A 108 -0.04 -8.60 -7.10
N PHE A 109 0.33 -7.44 -7.69
CA PHE A 109 -0.53 -6.64 -8.56
C PHE A 109 -0.16 -6.76 -10.05
N GLU A 110 0.78 -7.62 -10.41
CA GLU A 110 1.35 -7.74 -11.76
C GLU A 110 1.86 -6.39 -12.31
N ARG A 111 2.52 -5.61 -11.46
CA ARG A 111 3.06 -4.29 -11.80
C ARG A 111 4.52 -4.16 -11.42
N ASP A 112 5.21 -3.29 -12.14
CA ASP A 112 6.58 -2.94 -11.83
C ASP A 112 6.67 -2.22 -10.48
N HIS A 113 7.76 -2.47 -9.77
CA HIS A 113 8.07 -1.84 -8.49
C HIS A 113 8.08 -0.29 -8.57
N SER A 114 8.39 0.28 -9.74
CA SER A 114 8.33 1.73 -9.97
C SER A 114 6.90 2.27 -9.96
N ALA A 115 5.93 1.51 -10.47
CA ALA A 115 4.51 1.88 -10.38
C ALA A 115 3.99 1.83 -8.94
N VAL A 116 4.49 0.88 -8.14
CA VAL A 116 4.21 0.81 -6.71
C VAL A 116 4.84 2.00 -5.98
N SER A 117 6.11 2.32 -6.27
CA SER A 117 6.78 3.51 -5.72
C SER A 117 5.98 4.78 -5.99
N TYR A 118 5.57 4.99 -7.25
CA TYR A 118 4.74 6.12 -7.63
C TYR A 118 3.40 6.18 -6.88
N ALA A 119 2.76 5.02 -6.68
CA ALA A 119 1.52 4.94 -5.90
C ALA A 119 1.74 5.30 -4.43
N CYS A 120 2.83 4.82 -3.82
CA CYS A 120 3.20 5.12 -2.45
C CYS A 120 3.50 6.61 -2.26
N ASP A 121 4.29 7.22 -3.15
CA ASP A 121 4.59 8.66 -3.12
C ASP A 121 3.31 9.51 -3.13
N LYS A 122 2.26 9.01 -3.79
CA LYS A 122 0.99 9.71 -3.95
C LYS A 122 0.01 9.51 -2.79
N TYR A 123 -0.03 8.31 -2.19
CA TYR A 123 -1.11 7.92 -1.27
C TYR A 123 -0.66 7.42 0.11
N ALA A 124 0.59 7.00 0.30
CA ALA A 124 0.99 6.28 1.51
C ALA A 124 0.82 7.09 2.80
N ASP A 125 1.29 8.35 2.83
CA ASP A 125 1.20 9.20 4.03
C ASP A 125 -0.24 9.50 4.41
N TYR A 126 -1.09 9.68 3.40
CA TYR A 126 -2.50 9.91 3.58
C TYR A 126 -3.20 8.67 4.16
N ILE A 127 -2.94 7.49 3.61
CA ILE A 127 -3.48 6.21 4.10
C ILE A 127 -3.01 5.96 5.54
N ARG A 128 -1.72 6.18 5.83
CA ARG A 128 -1.14 6.02 7.17
C ARG A 128 -1.86 6.92 8.19
N THR A 129 -2.05 8.19 7.83
CA THR A 129 -2.78 9.15 8.68
C THR A 129 -4.24 8.71 8.92
N ALA A 130 -4.89 8.14 7.90
CA ALA A 130 -6.27 7.67 8.02
C ALA A 130 -6.41 6.48 8.97
N ILE A 131 -5.50 5.51 8.91
CA ILE A 131 -5.56 4.29 9.72
C ILE A 131 -5.07 4.48 11.16
N GLU A 132 -4.13 5.39 11.41
CA GLU A 132 -3.61 5.67 12.77
C GLU A 132 -4.61 6.41 13.66
N ARG A 133 -5.62 7.04 13.06
CA ARG A 133 -6.65 7.82 13.78
C ARG A 133 -7.93 7.02 14.06
N ALA A 134 -7.94 5.73 13.74
CA ALA A 134 -9.14 4.88 13.69
C ALA A 134 -9.17 3.80 14.76
#